data_AF-A0A915N3L4-F1
#
_entry.id   AF-A0A915N3L4-F1
#
_cell.length_a   1.000
_cell.length_b   1.000
_cell.length_c   1.000
_cell.angle_alpha   90.00
_cell.angle_beta   90.00
_cell.angle_gamma   90.00
#
_symmetry.space_group_name_H-M   'P 1'
#
loop_
_entity.id
_entity.type
_entity.pdbx_description
1 polymer ?
#
loop_
_entity_poly.entity_id
_entity_poly.type
_entity_poly.pdbx_seq_one_letter_code
_entity_poly.pdbx_strand_id
1 'polypeptide(L)'
;MVTHKSVIQTMTMNVGTIEWCKFGVVRAVFTCLKHLTEKNHNWRYLQYLSGVDLPLKTNLEMVRIFKQLNGTINADVLPFERYRVRLIKGSIKPPLTLWKSSLSALISREAADAMVKSDKVKDLLNYLQYTWCSDESLWATIAGNPEGE
;
A
#
# COMPACT_ATOMS: atom_id res chain seq x y z
N MET A 1 8.19 36.34 -13.26
CA MET A 1 8.85 35.22 -12.55
C MET A 1 7.87 34.71 -11.51
N VAL A 2 7.05 33.70 -11.85
CA VAL A 2 6.03 33.17 -10.93
C VAL A 2 6.71 32.15 -10.03
N THR A 3 6.93 32.52 -8.78
CA THR A 3 7.34 31.59 -7.73
C THR A 3 6.12 30.73 -7.39
N HIS A 4 6.04 29.53 -7.98
CA HIS A 4 5.17 28.50 -7.45
C HIS A 4 5.69 28.12 -6.05
N LYS A 5 5.13 28.75 -5.02
CA LYS A 5 5.22 28.22 -3.66
C LYS A 5 4.63 26.82 -3.71
N SER A 6 5.45 25.80 -3.52
CA SER A 6 5.00 24.46 -3.19
C SER A 6 4.33 24.53 -1.82
N VAL A 7 3.08 24.95 -1.77
CA VAL A 7 2.25 24.80 -0.59
C VAL A 7 2.08 23.30 -0.41
N ILE A 8 2.73 22.73 0.60
CA ILE A 8 2.43 21.36 1.04
C ILE A 8 1.01 21.43 1.59
N GLN A 9 0.04 21.08 0.74
CA GLN A 9 -1.34 21.00 1.15
C GLN A 9 -1.50 19.70 1.94
N THR A 10 -1.49 19.81 3.27
CA THR A 10 -1.81 18.68 4.14
C THR A 10 -3.28 18.32 3.96
N MET A 11 -3.55 17.26 3.21
CA MET A 11 -4.88 16.66 3.15
C MET A 11 -5.02 15.67 4.30
N THR A 12 -5.89 15.98 5.24
CA THR A 12 -6.28 15.06 6.31
C THR A 12 -7.52 14.30 5.87
N MET A 13 -7.53 12.98 6.11
CA MET A 13 -8.65 12.10 5.82
C MET A 13 -9.07 11.39 7.09
N ASN A 14 -10.38 11.31 7.35
CA ASN A 14 -10.90 10.47 8.43
C ASN A 14 -11.00 9.03 7.94
N VAL A 15 -10.21 8.14 8.54
CA VAL A 15 -10.11 6.71 8.19
C VAL A 15 -10.57 5.79 9.33
N GLY A 16 -11.17 6.37 10.38
CA GLY A 16 -11.57 5.69 11.61
C GLY A 16 -10.39 5.30 12.51
N THR A 17 -10.68 4.53 13.56
CA THR A 17 -9.68 4.08 14.53
C THR A 17 -8.65 3.14 13.90
N ILE A 18 -7.38 3.35 14.25
CA ILE A 18 -6.25 2.52 13.88
C ILE A 18 -5.73 1.85 15.15
N GLU A 19 -5.65 0.53 15.14
CA GLU A 19 -5.11 -0.29 16.22
C GLU A 19 -3.98 -1.17 15.67
N TRP A 20 -2.95 -1.38 16.49
CA TRP A 20 -1.80 -2.19 16.11
C TRP A 20 -2.22 -3.62 15.74
N CYS A 21 -1.67 -4.14 14.64
CA CYS A 21 -1.96 -5.46 14.09
C CYS A 21 -3.45 -5.74 13.78
N LYS A 22 -4.26 -4.70 13.55
CA LYS A 22 -5.66 -4.81 13.12
C LYS A 22 -5.85 -4.27 11.70
N PHE A 23 -6.96 -4.68 11.08
CA PHE A 23 -7.36 -4.28 9.73
C PHE A 23 -7.53 -2.76 9.54
N GLY A 24 -7.73 -2.00 10.62
CA GLY A 24 -7.83 -0.53 10.56
C GLY A 24 -6.65 0.12 9.83
N VAL A 25 -5.44 -0.45 9.95
CA VAL A 25 -4.25 0.00 9.20
C VAL A 25 -4.47 -0.18 7.70
N VAL A 26 -4.73 -1.41 7.23
CA VAL A 26 -4.99 -1.71 5.80
C VAL A 26 -6.07 -0.81 5.23
N ARG A 27 -7.20 -0.66 5.94
CA ARG A 27 -8.30 0.21 5.53
C ARG A 27 -7.83 1.64 5.35
N ALA A 28 -7.10 2.20 6.32
CA ALA A 28 -6.61 3.57 6.26
C ALA A 28 -5.66 3.78 5.08
N VAL A 29 -4.66 2.92 4.95
CA VAL A 29 -3.65 2.99 3.89
C VAL A 29 -4.27 2.90 2.50
N PHE A 30 -5.16 1.93 2.29
CA PHE A 30 -5.78 1.73 0.98
C PHE A 30 -6.80 2.83 0.65
N THR A 31 -7.47 3.39 1.65
CA THR A 31 -8.36 4.56 1.47
C THR A 31 -7.57 5.78 1.02
N CYS A 32 -6.39 6.02 1.61
CA CYS A 32 -5.48 7.08 1.17
C CYS A 32 -4.97 6.84 -0.26
N LEU A 33 -4.58 5.61 -0.60
CA LEU A 33 -4.15 5.24 -1.95
C LEU A 33 -5.24 5.56 -2.98
N LYS A 34 -6.48 5.08 -2.74
CA LYS A 34 -7.63 5.36 -3.58
C LYS A 34 -7.84 6.86 -3.76
N HIS A 35 -7.80 7.63 -2.68
CA HIS A 35 -7.97 9.07 -2.76
C HIS A 35 -6.90 9.75 -3.61
N LEU A 36 -5.63 9.35 -3.49
CA LEU A 36 -4.53 9.88 -4.29
C LEU A 36 -4.68 9.56 -5.78
N THR A 37 -5.20 8.38 -6.12
CA THR A 37 -5.48 8.00 -7.53
C THR A 37 -6.61 8.82 -8.16
N GLU A 38 -7.60 9.22 -7.37
CA GLU A 38 -8.72 10.06 -7.83
C GLU A 38 -8.32 11.52 -8.08
N LYS A 39 -7.18 11.98 -7.55
CA LYS A 39 -6.71 13.35 -7.75
C LYS A 39 -6.03 13.54 -9.10
N ASN A 40 -6.37 14.66 -9.74
CA ASN A 40 -5.72 15.13 -10.96
C ASN A 40 -4.37 15.81 -10.65
N HIS A 41 -3.43 15.05 -10.11
CA HIS A 41 -2.05 15.46 -9.84
C HIS A 41 -1.06 14.49 -10.50
N ASN A 42 0.01 15.04 -11.07
CA ASN A 42 1.03 14.29 -11.82
C ASN A 42 2.10 13.65 -10.92
N TRP A 43 1.67 13.01 -9.82
CA TRP A 43 2.59 12.25 -8.97
C TRP A 43 2.99 10.93 -9.67
N ARG A 44 4.19 10.42 -9.35
CA ARG A 44 4.79 9.24 -10.03
C ARG A 44 4.92 8.02 -9.14
N TYR A 45 5.17 8.23 -7.86
CA TYR A 45 5.27 7.18 -6.87
C TYR A 45 4.62 7.62 -5.57
N LEU A 46 3.98 6.67 -4.89
CA LEU A 46 3.63 6.76 -3.49
C LEU A 46 4.71 6.05 -2.69
N GLN A 47 5.32 6.75 -1.74
CA GLN A 47 6.14 6.14 -0.70
C GLN A 47 5.31 6.09 0.58
N TYR A 48 5.08 4.88 1.11
CA TYR A 48 4.40 4.72 2.38
C TYR A 48 5.35 5.03 3.55
N LEU A 49 4.93 5.94 4.44
CA LEU A 49 5.67 6.35 5.63
C LEU A 49 4.74 6.41 6.85
N SER A 50 5.31 6.14 8.02
CA SER A 50 4.73 6.33 9.34
C SER A 50 5.20 7.64 9.98
N GLY A 51 4.59 8.04 11.09
CA GLY A 51 4.96 9.27 11.81
C GLY A 51 6.33 9.24 12.50
N VAL A 52 7.03 8.10 12.48
CA VAL A 52 8.37 7.92 13.09
C VAL A 52 9.46 7.63 12.06
N ASP A 53 9.13 7.64 10.76
CA ASP A 53 10.12 7.44 9.71
C ASP A 53 10.89 8.73 9.41
N LEU A 54 12.19 8.60 9.14
CA LEU A 54 13.07 9.70 8.76
C LEU A 54 13.86 9.37 7.48
N PRO A 55 13.99 10.31 6.54
CA PRO A 55 14.70 10.06 5.29
C PRO A 55 16.22 9.99 5.52
N LEU A 56 16.84 8.93 5.00
CA LEU A 56 18.31 8.78 4.95
C LEU A 56 18.92 9.29 3.63
N LYS A 57 18.07 9.71 2.69
CA LYS A 57 18.45 10.20 1.36
C LYS A 57 17.81 11.56 1.12
N THR A 58 18.53 12.44 0.44
CA THR A 58 17.99 13.70 -0.04
C THR A 58 16.89 13.45 -1.07
N ASN A 59 16.02 14.44 -1.28
CA ASN A 59 14.99 14.36 -2.32
C ASN A 59 15.58 14.09 -3.71
N LEU A 60 16.73 14.67 -4.07
CA LEU A 60 17.37 14.45 -5.36
C LEU A 60 17.84 12.99 -5.53
N GLU A 61 18.41 12.39 -4.48
CA GLU A 61 18.80 10.98 -4.50
C GLU A 61 17.58 10.06 -4.63
N MET A 62 16.50 10.31 -3.88
CA MET A 62 15.26 9.55 -3.99
C MET A 62 14.66 9.63 -5.39
N VAL A 63 14.58 10.83 -5.99
CA VAL A 63 14.08 11.01 -7.36
C VAL A 63 14.93 10.22 -8.37
N ARG A 64 16.25 10.17 -8.21
CA ARG A 64 17.13 9.36 -9.08
C ARG A 64 16.84 7.87 -8.94
N ILE A 65 16.67 7.38 -7.71
CA ILE A 65 16.32 5.98 -7.44
C ILE A 65 14.95 5.63 -8.05
N PHE A 66 13.94 6.46 -7.83
CA PHE A 66 12.57 6.21 -8.31
C PHE A 66 12.49 6.19 -9.83
N LYS A 67 13.31 7.01 -10.52
CA LYS A 67 13.43 6.95 -11.99
C LYS A 67 14.03 5.65 -12.47
N GLN A 68 15.03 5.11 -11.76
CA GLN A 68 15.64 3.81 -12.11
C GLN A 68 14.70 2.63 -11.90
N LEU A 69 13.75 2.74 -10.97
CA LEU A 69 12.71 1.72 -10.76
C LEU A 69 11.68 1.66 -11.90
N ASN A 70 11.63 2.65 -12.80
CA ASN A 70 10.89 2.57 -14.07
C ASN A 70 9.45 2.01 -13.99
N GLY A 71 8.66 2.49 -13.03
CA GLY A 71 7.26 2.09 -12.84
C GLY A 71 7.06 0.80 -12.03
N THR A 72 8.11 0.15 -11.53
CA THR A 72 7.99 -1.05 -10.70
C THR A 72 7.57 -0.73 -9.27
N ILE A 73 7.01 -1.73 -8.60
CA ILE A 73 6.81 -1.72 -7.15
C ILE A 73 8.11 -2.13 -6.47
N ASN A 74 8.43 -1.49 -5.35
CA ASN A 74 9.49 -1.94 -4.45
C ASN A 74 8.90 -2.15 -3.04
N ALA A 75 8.89 -3.39 -2.58
CA ALA A 75 8.38 -3.82 -1.29
C ALA A 75 9.18 -5.03 -0.81
N ASP A 76 9.21 -5.23 0.51
CA ASP A 76 9.75 -6.46 1.08
C ASP A 76 8.82 -7.65 0.81
N VAL A 77 9.41 -8.84 0.57
CA VAL A 77 8.67 -10.06 0.21
C VAL A 77 9.20 -11.23 1.04
N LEU A 78 8.31 -11.80 1.84
CA LEU A 78 8.59 -12.94 2.71
C LEU A 78 7.49 -14.01 2.57
N PRO A 79 7.77 -15.29 2.89
CA PRO A 79 6.74 -16.32 2.96
C PRO A 79 5.63 -15.97 3.95
N PHE A 80 4.38 -16.18 3.56
CA PHE A 80 3.25 -15.89 4.44
C PHE A 80 3.17 -16.86 5.64
N GLU A 81 2.94 -16.30 6.81
CA GLU A 81 2.85 -17.01 8.07
C GLU A 81 1.41 -17.50 8.32
N ARG A 82 1.14 -18.79 8.06
CA ARG A 82 -0.22 -19.37 8.09
C ARG A 82 -0.98 -19.17 9.41
N TYR A 83 -0.28 -19.07 10.54
CA TYR A 83 -0.92 -18.85 11.85
C TYR A 83 -1.64 -17.49 11.96
N ARG A 84 -1.39 -16.55 11.04
CA ARG A 84 -2.04 -15.24 11.00
C ARG A 84 -3.50 -15.30 10.55
N VAL A 85 -3.94 -16.38 9.92
CA VAL A 85 -5.35 -16.56 9.54
C VAL A 85 -6.14 -16.88 10.81
N ARG A 86 -7.19 -16.10 11.11
CA ARG A 86 -8.03 -16.37 12.29
C ARG A 86 -8.81 -17.67 12.07
N LEU A 87 -8.57 -18.65 12.94
CA LEU A 87 -9.13 -20.01 12.89
C LEU A 87 -10.66 -20.08 12.78
N ILE A 88 -11.37 -19.00 13.13
CA ILE A 88 -12.83 -18.88 13.09
C ILE A 88 -13.41 -19.06 11.66
N LYS A 89 -12.59 -18.88 10.61
CA LYS A 89 -13.04 -18.97 9.21
C LYS A 89 -12.08 -19.78 8.32
N GLY A 90 -11.58 -20.93 8.81
CA GLY A 90 -10.77 -21.88 8.02
C GLY A 90 -11.42 -22.33 6.69
N SER A 91 -12.71 -22.05 6.49
CA SER A 91 -13.48 -22.32 5.27
C SER A 91 -13.31 -21.26 4.16
N ILE A 92 -12.82 -20.05 4.47
CA ILE A 92 -12.63 -19.00 3.46
C ILE A 92 -11.23 -19.12 2.89
N LYS A 93 -11.15 -19.51 1.61
CA LYS A 93 -9.89 -19.56 0.87
C LYS A 93 -9.46 -18.13 0.50
N PRO A 94 -8.15 -17.81 0.57
CA PRO A 94 -7.68 -16.51 0.11
C PRO A 94 -7.92 -16.37 -1.40
N PRO A 95 -8.29 -15.18 -1.89
CA PRO A 95 -8.56 -14.94 -3.31
C PRO A 95 -7.29 -14.91 -4.17
N LEU A 96 -6.13 -14.75 -3.52
CA LEU A 96 -4.79 -14.63 -4.12
C LEU A 96 -3.78 -15.42 -3.28
N THR A 97 -2.63 -15.74 -3.85
CA THR A 97 -1.52 -16.33 -3.10
C THR A 97 -0.98 -15.29 -2.11
N LEU A 98 -1.07 -15.58 -0.81
CA LEU A 98 -0.66 -14.65 0.23
C LEU A 98 0.87 -14.58 0.35
N TRP A 99 1.38 -13.37 0.52
CA TRP A 99 2.77 -13.07 0.82
C TRP A 99 2.86 -12.17 2.04
N LYS A 100 3.94 -12.28 2.80
CA LYS A 100 4.25 -11.34 3.88
C LYS A 100 5.07 -10.19 3.31
N SER A 101 4.79 -8.98 3.77
CA SER A 101 5.56 -7.76 3.47
C SER A 101 5.75 -6.93 4.73
N SER A 102 6.64 -5.94 4.66
CA SER A 102 6.59 -4.82 5.59
C SER A 102 5.41 -3.89 5.25
N LEU A 103 5.16 -2.94 6.15
CA LEU A 103 4.26 -1.81 5.88
C LEU A 103 4.82 -0.87 4.80
N SER A 104 6.14 -0.74 4.74
CA SER A 104 6.83 0.16 3.84
C SER A 104 6.83 -0.39 2.41
N ALA A 105 6.30 0.42 1.49
CA ALA A 105 6.34 0.11 0.07
C ALA A 105 6.50 1.40 -0.74
N LEU A 106 7.04 1.24 -1.94
CA LEU A 106 7.07 2.25 -2.97
C LEU A 106 6.24 1.74 -4.15
N ILE A 107 5.13 2.41 -4.43
CA ILE A 107 4.13 2.00 -5.42
C ILE A 107 4.11 3.04 -6.54
N SER A 108 4.25 2.61 -7.80
CA SER A 108 4.11 3.51 -8.95
C SER A 108 2.67 3.98 -9.11
N ARG A 109 2.48 5.13 -9.77
CA ARG A 109 1.15 5.66 -10.07
C ARG A 109 0.32 4.67 -10.88
N GLU A 110 0.96 4.04 -11.86
CA GLU A 110 0.34 3.08 -12.76
C GLU A 110 -0.14 1.84 -12.00
N ALA A 111 0.70 1.29 -11.11
CA ALA A 111 0.31 0.18 -10.24
C ALA A 111 -0.81 0.59 -9.29
N ALA A 112 -0.72 1.75 -8.64
CA ALA A 112 -1.75 2.26 -7.75
C ALA A 112 -3.13 2.36 -8.44
N ASP A 113 -3.17 2.87 -9.67
CA ASP A 113 -4.40 2.98 -10.45
C ASP A 113 -4.98 1.59 -10.82
N ALA A 114 -4.13 0.60 -11.09
CA ALA A 114 -4.54 -0.78 -11.35
C ALA A 114 -5.13 -1.43 -10.08
N MET A 115 -4.38 -1.37 -8.97
CA MET A 115 -4.79 -1.90 -7.66
C MET A 115 -6.16 -1.42 -7.21
N VAL A 116 -6.45 -0.12 -7.37
CA VAL A 116 -7.72 0.49 -6.93
C VAL A 116 -8.91 0.02 -7.78
N LYS A 117 -8.68 -0.36 -9.03
CA LYS A 117 -9.72 -0.83 -9.96
C LYS A 117 -9.99 -2.33 -9.85
N SER A 118 -8.98 -3.12 -9.50
CA SER A 118 -9.06 -4.57 -9.44
C SER A 118 -10.09 -5.12 -8.45
N ASP A 119 -10.95 -6.03 -8.93
CA ASP A 119 -11.87 -6.78 -8.08
C ASP A 119 -11.15 -7.82 -7.21
N LYS A 120 -10.03 -8.39 -7.69
CA LYS A 120 -9.19 -9.30 -6.90
C LYS A 120 -8.58 -8.60 -5.69
N VAL A 121 -8.16 -7.35 -5.85
CA VAL A 121 -7.67 -6.53 -4.73
C VAL A 121 -8.80 -6.24 -3.74
N LYS A 122 -10.03 -5.92 -4.21
CA LYS A 122 -11.18 -5.75 -3.31
C LYS A 122 -11.49 -7.03 -2.51
N ASP A 123 -11.47 -8.18 -3.17
CA ASP A 123 -11.64 -9.48 -2.51
C ASP A 123 -10.53 -9.73 -1.47
N LEU A 124 -9.28 -9.38 -1.81
CA LEU A 124 -8.17 -9.49 -0.88
C LEU A 124 -8.37 -8.59 0.35
N LEU A 125 -8.77 -7.34 0.17
CA LEU A 125 -9.04 -6.42 1.29
C LEU A 125 -10.14 -6.98 2.20
N ASN A 126 -11.18 -7.58 1.63
CA ASN A 126 -12.24 -8.25 2.39
C ASN A 126 -11.70 -9.47 3.16
N TYR A 127 -10.85 -10.27 2.53
CA TYR A 127 -10.20 -11.42 3.17
C TYR A 127 -9.31 -11.01 4.35
N LEU A 128 -8.50 -9.95 4.17
CA LEU A 128 -7.52 -9.48 5.17
C LEU A 128 -8.17 -9.01 6.48
N GLN A 129 -9.46 -8.64 6.48
CA GLN A 129 -10.22 -8.34 7.70
C GLN A 129 -10.21 -9.49 8.72
N TYR A 130 -10.02 -10.72 8.23
CA TYR A 130 -10.02 -11.94 9.02
C TYR A 130 -8.61 -12.46 9.35
N THR A 131 -7.57 -11.64 9.17
CA THR A 131 -6.18 -11.99 9.49
C THR A 131 -5.63 -11.17 10.67
N TRP A 132 -4.51 -11.61 11.21
CA TRP A 132 -3.71 -10.88 12.21
C TRP A 132 -2.56 -10.13 11.53
N CYS A 133 -2.30 -8.90 11.97
CA CYS A 133 -1.27 -8.02 11.38
C CYS A 133 -1.42 -7.98 9.85
N SER A 134 -2.66 -7.75 9.40
CA SER A 134 -3.09 -7.86 8.01
C SER A 134 -2.33 -6.93 7.05
N ASP A 135 -1.82 -5.84 7.59
CA ASP A 135 -1.04 -4.83 6.90
C ASP A 135 0.32 -5.35 6.42
N GLU A 136 0.90 -6.30 7.14
CA GLU A 136 2.09 -7.04 6.72
C GLU A 136 1.78 -8.14 5.67
N SER A 137 0.63 -8.09 5.01
CA SER A 137 0.27 -9.04 3.94
C SER A 137 -0.45 -8.35 2.80
N LEU A 138 -0.38 -7.01 2.72
CA LEU A 138 -1.03 -6.21 1.70
C LEU A 138 -0.17 -6.13 0.43
N TRP A 139 0.96 -5.43 0.52
CA TRP A 139 1.72 -5.02 -0.66
C TRP A 139 2.32 -6.18 -1.45
N ALA A 140 3.03 -7.09 -0.78
CA ALA A 140 3.60 -8.25 -1.46
C ALA A 140 2.53 -9.19 -2.00
N THR A 141 1.36 -9.29 -1.36
CA THR A 141 0.27 -10.12 -1.89
C THR A 141 -0.26 -9.55 -3.19
N ILE A 142 -0.45 -8.24 -3.29
CA ILE A 142 -0.90 -7.62 -4.53
C ILE A 142 0.20 -7.75 -5.61
N ALA A 143 1.42 -7.30 -5.31
CA ALA A 143 2.53 -7.31 -6.27
C ALA A 143 2.95 -8.72 -6.71
N GLY A 144 2.82 -9.71 -5.83
CA GLY A 144 3.13 -11.12 -6.11
C GLY A 144 2.06 -11.86 -6.91
N ASN A 145 0.96 -11.20 -7.27
CA ASN A 145 -0.11 -11.75 -8.09
C ASN A 145 -0.47 -10.75 -9.21
N PRO A 146 0.35 -10.63 -10.28
CA PRO A 146 0.17 -9.61 -11.33
C PRO A 146 -1.12 -9.78 -12.15
N GLU A 147 -1.70 -10.99 -12.21
CA GLU A 147 -3.04 -11.20 -12.79
C GLU A 147 -4.18 -10.66 -11.90
N GLY A 148 -3.84 -10.22 -10.69
CA GLY A 148 -4.74 -9.58 -9.74
C GLY A 148 -4.68 -8.07 -9.74
N GLU A 149 -3.84 -7.43 -10.57
CA GLU A 149 -3.80 -5.96 -10.78
C GLU A 149 -4.78 -5.49 -11.86
#